data_AF-A0A074J388-F1
#
_entry.id   AF-A0A074J388-F1
#
_cell.length_a   1.000
_cell.length_b   1.000
_cell.length_c   1.000
_cell.angle_alpha   90.00
_cell.angle_beta   90.00
_cell.angle_gamma   90.00
#
_symmetry.space_group_name_H-M   'P 1'
#
loop_
_entity.id
_entity.type
_entity.pdbx_description
1 polymer ?
#
loop_
_entity_poly.entity_id
_entity_poly.type
_entity_poly.pdbx_seq_one_letter_code
_entity_poly.pdbx_strand_id
1 'polypeptide(L)' 'MTMTQTLTHPTDAFTLDAAIAKYGAAKVLRAALFALITRGPKPRAFDVDALSDHLRADIGLGPAEPPPEPWSLLR' A
#
# COMPACT_ATOMS: atom_id res chain seq x y z
N MET A 1 -17.81 19.31 12.11
CA MET A 1 -18.74 19.00 11.01
C MET A 1 -17.98 18.17 9.98
N THR A 2 -18.10 16.85 10.04
CA THR A 2 -17.39 15.93 9.13
C THR A 2 -18.29 15.65 7.93
N MET A 3 -17.83 16.02 6.73
CA MET A 3 -18.57 15.85 5.48
C MET A 3 -18.27 14.47 4.88
N THR A 4 -19.22 13.54 4.95
CA THR A 4 -19.12 12.21 4.35
C THR A 4 -19.24 12.32 2.83
N GLN A 5 -18.14 12.15 2.10
CA GLN A 5 -18.16 12.04 0.64
C GLN A 5 -18.65 10.65 0.24
N THR A 6 -19.88 10.57 -0.28
CA THR A 6 -20.40 9.39 -0.97
C THR A 6 -19.83 9.36 -2.39
N LEU A 7 -18.79 8.55 -2.60
CA LEU A 7 -18.25 8.25 -3.93
C LEU A 7 -19.27 7.37 -4.68
N THR A 8 -20.10 7.99 -5.51
CA THR A 8 -20.95 7.27 -6.45
C THR A 8 -20.08 6.78 -7.61
N HIS A 9 -19.78 5.49 -7.66
CA HIS A 9 -19.15 4.88 -8.83
C HIS A 9 -20.24 4.61 -9.88
N PRO A 10 -20.19 5.24 -11.07
CA PRO A 10 -20.99 4.80 -12.20
C PRO A 10 -20.43 3.46 -12.67
N THR A 11 -21.04 2.36 -12.22
CA THR A 11 -20.63 1.02 -12.63
C THR A 11 -21.11 0.78 -14.06
N ASP A 12 -20.24 1.05 -15.03
CA ASP A 12 -20.40 0.56 -16.39
C ASP A 12 -20.53 -0.97 -16.36
N ALA A 13 -21.48 -1.50 -17.11
CA ALA A 13 -22.25 -2.70 -16.79
C ALA A 13 -21.52 -4.02 -17.09
N PHE A 14 -20.38 -4.25 -16.43
CA PHE A 14 -19.89 -5.60 -16.18
C PHE A 14 -20.28 -6.02 -14.76
N THR A 15 -21.52 -6.49 -14.60
CA THR A 15 -22.01 -6.95 -13.31
C THR A 15 -21.30 -8.23 -12.88
N LEU A 16 -21.08 -8.38 -11.56
CA LEU A 16 -20.42 -9.57 -11.03
C LEU A 16 -21.20 -10.85 -11.39
N ASP A 17 -22.52 -10.76 -11.44
CA ASP A 17 -23.39 -11.87 -11.85
C ASP A 17 -23.16 -12.29 -13.30
N ALA A 18 -22.98 -11.34 -14.23
CA ALA A 18 -22.63 -11.65 -15.61
C ALA A 18 -21.26 -12.34 -15.71
N ALA A 19 -20.30 -11.94 -14.87
CA ALA A 19 -19.00 -12.59 -14.79
C ALA A 19 -19.10 -14.03 -14.25
N ILE A 20 -19.88 -14.23 -13.19
CA ILE A 20 -20.10 -15.55 -12.59
C ILE A 20 -20.82 -16.47 -13.57
N ALA A 21 -21.86 -15.99 -14.26
CA ALA A 21 -22.58 -16.76 -15.26
C ALA A 21 -21.68 -17.16 -16.44
N LYS A 22 -20.77 -16.28 -16.88
CA LYS A 22 -19.89 -16.52 -18.02
C LYS A 22 -18.68 -17.40 -17.69
N TYR A 23 -18.08 -17.24 -16.51
CA TYR A 23 -16.79 -17.87 -16.17
C TYR A 23 -16.90 -18.91 -15.04
N GLY A 24 -17.98 -18.90 -14.28
CA GLY A 24 -18.19 -19.74 -13.09
C GLY A 24 -17.62 -19.11 -11.82
N ALA A 25 -18.32 -19.35 -10.70
CA ALA A 25 -18.00 -18.74 -9.41
C ALA A 25 -16.56 -19.01 -8.94
N ALA A 26 -16.05 -20.25 -9.10
CA ALA A 26 -14.70 -20.61 -8.67
C ALA A 26 -13.60 -19.85 -9.43
N LYS A 27 -13.78 -19.63 -10.73
CA LYS A 27 -12.81 -18.87 -11.54
C LYS A 27 -12.84 -17.39 -11.20
N VAL A 28 -14.03 -16.83 -11.01
CA VAL A 28 -14.20 -15.43 -10.57
C VAL A 28 -13.59 -15.21 -9.19
N LEU A 29 -13.86 -16.11 -8.23
CA LEU A 29 -13.27 -16.02 -6.88
C LEU A 29 -11.75 -16.11 -6.93
N ARG A 30 -11.20 -17.07 -7.67
CA ARG A 30 -9.75 -17.18 -7.84
C ARG A 30 -9.16 -15.91 -8.46
N ALA A 31 -9.76 -15.36 -9.51
CA ALA A 31 -9.31 -14.13 -10.13
C ALA A 31 -9.37 -12.93 -9.16
N ALA A 32 -10.42 -12.81 -8.36
CA ALA A 32 -10.55 -11.77 -7.34
C ALA A 32 -9.47 -11.90 -6.25
N LEU A 33 -9.18 -13.12 -5.79
CA LEU A 33 -8.09 -13.38 -4.84
C LEU A 33 -6.73 -13.03 -5.42
N PHE A 34 -6.44 -13.43 -6.66
CA PHE A 34 -5.21 -13.05 -7.35
C PHE A 34 -5.10 -11.53 -7.49
N ALA A 35 -6.18 -10.86 -7.89
CA ALA A 35 -6.21 -9.41 -7.99
C ALA A 35 -5.97 -8.75 -6.62
N LEU A 36 -6.53 -9.26 -5.54
CA LEU A 36 -6.31 -8.73 -4.18
C LEU A 36 -4.84 -8.82 -3.76
N ILE A 37 -4.21 -9.99 -3.99
CA ILE A 37 -2.82 -10.23 -3.60
C ILE A 37 -1.87 -9.40 -4.47
N THR A 38 -2.10 -9.38 -5.78
CA THR A 38 -1.22 -8.69 -6.75
C THR A 38 -1.40 -7.17 -6.74
N ARG A 39 -2.58 -6.68 -6.32
CA ARG A 39 -2.87 -5.26 -6.15
C ARG A 39 -2.57 -4.76 -4.72
N GLY A 40 -1.89 -5.56 -3.90
CA GLY A 40 -1.29 -5.06 -2.67
C GLY A 40 -0.47 -3.80 -2.98
N PRO A 41 -0.48 -2.77 -2.10
CA PRO A 41 0.33 -1.59 -2.33
C PRO A 41 1.75 -2.05 -2.62
N LYS A 42 2.32 -1.65 -3.78
CA LYS A 42 3.73 -1.88 -4.08
C LYS A 42 4.47 -1.53 -2.80
N PRO A 43 5.18 -2.49 -2.15
CA PRO A 43 5.85 -2.17 -0.90
C PRO A 43 6.76 -1.00 -1.22
N ARG A 44 6.39 0.17 -0.68
CA ARG A 44 7.30 1.30 -0.68
C ARG A 44 8.53 0.74 0.01
N ALA A 45 9.68 0.80 -0.67
CA ALA A 45 10.92 0.28 -0.12
C ALA A 45 10.96 0.68 1.35
N PHE A 46 11.03 -0.32 2.22
CA PHE A 46 10.93 -0.09 3.66
C PHE A 46 12.15 0.73 4.04
N ASP A 47 11.93 2.04 4.15
CA ASP A 47 12.99 3.00 4.40
C ASP A 47 13.27 2.96 5.89
N VAL A 48 14.33 2.23 6.23
CA VAL A 48 14.79 2.07 7.61
C VAL A 48 15.16 3.43 8.22
N ASP A 49 15.55 4.40 7.39
CA ASP A 49 15.90 5.76 7.81
C ASP A 49 14.67 6.64 8.01
N ALA A 50 13.48 6.18 7.60
CA ALA A 50 12.20 6.81 7.91
C ALA A 50 11.60 6.33 9.25
N LEU A 51 12.21 5.35 9.93
CA LEU A 51 11.76 4.90 11.26
C LEU A 51 12.20 5.89 12.34
N SER A 52 11.32 6.13 13.32
CA SER A 52 11.67 6.86 14.53
C SER A 52 12.68 6.08 15.38
N ASP A 53 13.46 6.77 16.20
CA ASP A 53 14.49 6.15 17.06
C ASP A 53 13.92 5.06 17.98
N HIS A 54 12.67 5.22 18.44
CA HIS A 54 11.99 4.21 19.26
C HIS A 54 11.72 2.93 18.47
N LEU A 55 11.20 3.04 17.23
CA LEU A 55 10.97 1.89 16.37
C LEU A 55 12.28 1.22 15.93
N ARG A 56 13.35 2.00 15.74
CA ARG A 56 14.70 1.49 15.45
C ARG A 56 15.23 0.66 16.63
N ALA A 57 15.13 1.19 17.84
CA ALA A 57 15.53 0.47 19.05
C ALA A 57 14.77 -0.85 19.24
N ASP A 58 13.46 -0.87 18.96
CA ASP A 58 12.61 -2.05 19.07
C ASP A 58 13.02 -3.19 18.11
N ILE A 59 13.60 -2.86 16.96
CA ILE A 59 14.11 -3.86 15.99
C ILE A 59 15.63 -4.05 16.05
N GLY A 60 16.29 -3.49 17.07
CA GLY A 60 17.73 -3.64 17.31
C GLY A 60 18.62 -2.78 16.40
N LEU A 61 18.07 -1.77 15.75
CA LEU A 61 18.83 -0.76 15.02
C LEU A 61 19.27 0.36 15.96
N GLY A 62 20.51 0.84 15.78
CA GLY A 62 20.98 2.06 16.44
C GLY A 62 20.21 3.30 15.97
N PRO A 63 20.38 4.45 16.67
CA PRO A 63 19.76 5.72 16.28
C PRO A 63 20.11 6.08 14.84
N ALA A 64 19.24 6.85 14.17
CA ALA A 64 19.55 7.33 12.83
C ALA A 64 20.80 8.23 12.88
N GLU A 65 21.71 8.03 11.92
CA GLU A 65 22.91 8.87 11.83
C GLU A 65 22.48 10.30 11.45
N PRO A 66 22.90 11.35 12.18
CA PRO A 66 22.47 12.70 11.88
C PRO A 66 22.88 13.08 10.45
N PRO A 67 22.01 13.80 9.71
CA PRO A 67 22.35 14.25 8.37
C PRO A 67 23.64 15.08 8.43
N PRO A 68 24.54 14.93 7.45
CA PRO A 68 25.81 15.65 7.46
C PRO A 68 25.54 17.15 7.45
N GLU A 69 26.22 17.84 8.37
CA GLU A 69 26.16 19.29 8.48
C GLU A 69 26.53 19.95 7.14
N PRO A 70 25.77 20.96 6.66
CA PRO A 70 25.89 21.50 5.30
C PRO A 70 27.27 22.11 5.01
N TRP A 71 28.03 22.50 6.04
CA TRP A 71 29.37 23.06 5.94
C TRP A 71 30.48 22.00 5.88
N SER A 72 30.18 20.71 6.08
CA SER A 72 31.15 19.60 5.99
C SER A 72 31.60 19.29 4.56
N LEU A 73 30.84 19.74 3.55
CA LEU A 73 31.11 19.52 2.12
C LEU A 73 32.03 20.57 1.49
N LEU A 74 32.38 21.62 2.24
CA LEU A 74 33.19 22.76 1.79
C LEU A 74 34.67 22.66 2.17
N ARG A 75 35.14 21.50 2.65
CA ARG A 75 36.54 21.27 3.06
C ARG A 75 37.34 20.53 1.99
#